data_AF-A0A7U9MNA2-F1
#
_entry.id   AF-A0A7U9MNA2-F1
#
_cell.length_a   1.000
_cell.length_b   1.000
_cell.length_c   1.000
_cell.angle_alpha   90.00
_cell.angle_beta   90.00
_cell.angle_gamma   90.00
#
_symmetry.space_group_name_H-M   'P 1'
#
loop_
_entity.id
_entity.type
_entity.pdbx_description
1 polymer ?
#
loop_
_entity_poly.entity_id
_entity_poly.type
_entity_poly.pdbx_seq_one_letter_code
_entity_poly.pdbx_strand_id
1 'polypeptide(L)'
;MIGTEFIKGQGLGNQLFSYVSARCIARDLGYGFGTAGQEQLAVNIHSKKGMYFMDMDLGVPITDKGQYQIYQEKEDRLYLKTCVHDMTHGCYVADADEDLYNIGDQTLIYGNLQAEKYFRAHKEAVKEWLKVKKEYDSYQYTKDNLCIINIRGGEYTGNRALFLRRKYWLDAMKNMRSIRADMEFMIVTDDVKAAGRILPGLAVSHGELAQDYVTIKNARYLILSNSSFAFFPAYTSETVVKIIAPKYWARHNVSDGYWASGQNIYEGFSYQDRQGRLFNGEECRREWENYKKRANFTLGEKKYTQQEVKRQGQKDRALYWADKVAGRLKRML
;
A
#
# COMPACT_ATOMS: atom_id res chain seq x y z
N MET A 1 25.50 12.17 -6.84
CA MET A 1 24.15 12.16 -6.27
C MET A 1 23.48 10.79 -6.37
N ILE A 2 22.60 10.41 -5.44
CA ILE A 2 21.62 9.32 -5.59
C ILE A 2 20.27 9.90 -6.01
N GLY A 3 19.53 9.21 -6.88
CA GLY A 3 18.19 9.64 -7.26
C GLY A 3 17.22 8.51 -7.59
N THR A 4 15.99 8.89 -7.91
CA THR A 4 14.94 8.00 -8.42
C THR A 4 14.11 8.71 -9.49
N GLU A 5 13.09 8.07 -10.04
CA GLU A 5 12.26 8.62 -11.10
C GLU A 5 10.77 8.51 -10.76
N PHE A 6 10.02 9.59 -10.97
CA PHE A 6 8.57 9.52 -10.98
C PHE A 6 8.08 8.98 -12.32
N ILE A 7 7.52 7.78 -12.31
CA ILE A 7 7.14 7.08 -13.54
C ILE A 7 5.69 7.42 -13.90
N LYS A 8 5.44 7.70 -15.19
CA LYS A 8 4.09 7.95 -15.70
C LYS A 8 3.15 6.79 -15.39
N GLY A 9 2.02 7.10 -14.74
CA GLY A 9 1.00 6.11 -14.37
C GLY A 9 1.26 5.41 -13.03
N GLN A 10 2.38 5.69 -12.36
CA GLN A 10 2.63 5.23 -11.00
C GLN A 10 1.65 5.92 -10.03
N GLY A 11 1.01 5.14 -9.15
CA GLY A 11 0.13 5.69 -8.13
C GLY A 11 0.90 6.52 -7.10
N LEU A 12 0.26 7.52 -6.51
CA LEU A 12 0.93 8.47 -5.61
C LEU A 12 1.64 7.78 -4.44
N GLY A 13 1.04 6.77 -3.82
CA GLY A 13 1.67 6.04 -2.72
C GLY A 13 3.03 5.45 -3.12
N ASN A 14 3.13 4.86 -4.31
CA ASN A 14 4.38 4.31 -4.83
C ASN A 14 5.38 5.42 -5.18
N GLN A 15 4.93 6.55 -5.74
CA GLN A 15 5.78 7.72 -5.99
C GLN A 15 6.40 8.25 -4.70
N LEU A 16 5.60 8.36 -3.63
CA LEU A 16 6.08 8.77 -2.31
C LEU A 16 7.07 7.77 -1.71
N PHE A 17 6.87 6.47 -1.92
CA PHE A 17 7.84 5.46 -1.47
C PHE A 17 9.17 5.59 -2.20
N SER A 18 9.16 5.69 -3.53
CA SER A 18 10.38 5.92 -4.31
C SER A 18 11.10 7.18 -3.83
N TYR A 19 10.37 8.29 -3.68
CA TYR A 19 10.90 9.57 -3.20
C TYR A 19 11.51 9.48 -1.80
N VAL A 20 10.75 9.00 -0.82
CA VAL A 20 11.18 8.97 0.59
C VAL A 20 12.35 8.01 0.78
N SER A 21 12.28 6.81 0.21
CA SER A 21 13.33 5.80 0.35
C SER A 21 14.62 6.27 -0.32
N ALA A 22 14.57 6.78 -1.56
CA ALA A 22 15.76 7.30 -2.24
C ALA A 22 16.38 8.49 -1.49
N ARG A 23 15.55 9.40 -0.97
CA ARG A 23 16.03 10.56 -0.20
C ARG A 23 16.69 10.15 1.11
N CYS A 24 16.13 9.16 1.81
CA CYS A 24 16.72 8.64 3.05
C CYS A 24 18.02 7.87 2.77
N ILE A 25 18.06 7.00 1.77
CA ILE A 25 19.26 6.25 1.38
C ILE A 25 20.38 7.21 0.96
N ALA A 26 20.07 8.23 0.15
CA ALA A 26 21.04 9.27 -0.22
C ALA A 26 21.64 9.95 1.01
N ARG A 27 20.78 10.30 1.99
CA ARG A 27 21.20 10.90 3.25
C ARG A 27 22.07 9.97 4.09
N ASP A 28 21.72 8.70 4.20
CA ASP A 28 22.47 7.69 4.96
C ASP A 28 23.87 7.45 4.39
N LEU A 29 24.01 7.52 3.06
CA LEU A 29 25.28 7.35 2.35
C LEU A 29 26.09 8.65 2.22
N GLY A 30 25.56 9.79 2.68
CA GLY A 30 26.24 11.08 2.61
C GLY A 30 26.30 11.69 1.21
N TYR A 31 25.40 11.28 0.31
CA TYR A 31 25.33 11.77 -1.07
C TYR A 31 24.23 12.82 -1.26
N GLY A 32 24.34 13.61 -2.33
CA GLY A 32 23.25 14.49 -2.79
C GLY A 32 22.03 13.70 -3.24
N PHE A 33 20.86 14.33 -3.25
CA PHE A 33 19.59 13.73 -3.69
C PHE A 33 18.99 14.45 -4.91
N GLY A 34 18.41 13.67 -5.83
CA GLY A 34 17.70 14.21 -6.99
C GLY A 34 16.61 13.28 -7.53
N THR A 35 15.79 13.82 -8.43
CA THR A 35 14.70 13.06 -9.06
C THR A 35 14.59 13.36 -10.55
N ALA A 36 14.29 12.32 -11.33
CA ALA A 36 13.89 12.43 -12.73
C ALA A 36 12.35 12.42 -12.85
N GLY A 37 11.82 12.98 -13.95
CA GLY A 37 10.39 12.94 -14.26
C GLY A 37 9.51 13.75 -13.30
N GLN A 38 10.02 14.85 -12.74
CA GLN A 38 9.31 15.66 -11.73
C GLN A 38 7.90 16.10 -12.16
N GLU A 39 7.67 16.25 -13.47
CA GLU A 39 6.37 16.58 -14.05
C GLU A 39 5.32 15.44 -13.94
N GLN A 40 5.74 14.22 -13.60
CA GLN A 40 4.85 13.08 -13.37
C GLN A 40 4.37 12.98 -11.91
N LEU A 41 4.95 13.76 -10.99
CA LEU A 41 4.60 13.68 -9.57
C LEU A 41 3.13 14.03 -9.34
N ALA A 42 2.40 13.13 -8.69
CA ALA A 42 0.97 13.25 -8.39
C ALA A 42 0.11 13.53 -9.65
N VAL A 43 0.62 13.18 -10.83
CA VAL A 43 -0.11 13.16 -12.10
C VAL A 43 -0.46 11.71 -12.43
N ASN A 44 -1.74 11.38 -12.40
CA ASN A 44 -2.24 10.05 -12.73
C ASN A 44 -3.59 10.13 -13.46
N ILE A 45 -4.22 8.98 -13.69
CA ILE A 45 -5.50 8.89 -14.40
C ILE A 45 -6.66 9.64 -13.69
N HIS A 46 -6.52 9.94 -12.40
CA HIS A 46 -7.52 10.60 -11.56
C HIS A 46 -7.20 12.08 -11.29
N SER A 47 -5.98 12.56 -11.50
CA SER A 47 -5.58 13.95 -11.25
C SER A 47 -4.41 14.39 -12.13
N LYS A 48 -4.48 15.61 -12.67
CA LYS A 48 -3.37 16.28 -13.37
C LYS A 48 -2.87 17.53 -12.64
N LYS A 49 -3.29 17.73 -11.39
CA LYS A 49 -2.98 18.94 -10.62
C LYS A 49 -1.58 18.93 -9.98
N GLY A 50 -0.83 17.84 -10.13
CA GLY A 50 0.44 17.64 -9.44
C GLY A 50 0.28 17.62 -7.92
N MET A 51 1.39 17.78 -7.19
CA MET A 51 1.41 17.80 -5.73
C MET A 51 1.09 19.21 -5.20
N TYR A 52 -0.13 19.71 -5.46
CA TYR A 52 -0.49 21.09 -5.14
C TYR A 52 -0.61 21.41 -3.64
N PHE A 53 -0.80 20.38 -2.81
CA PHE A 53 -1.10 20.51 -1.37
C PHE A 53 0.09 20.24 -0.43
N MET A 54 1.29 20.03 -0.98
CA MET A 54 2.55 19.90 -0.24
C MET A 54 3.67 20.64 -0.98
N ASP A 55 4.55 21.31 -0.25
CA ASP A 55 5.77 21.91 -0.81
C ASP A 55 6.92 20.91 -0.72
N MET A 56 6.93 19.95 -1.64
CA MET A 56 7.96 18.91 -1.69
C MET A 56 9.24 19.43 -2.35
N ASP A 57 10.36 19.35 -1.63
CA ASP A 57 11.70 19.46 -2.22
C ASP A 57 12.04 18.16 -2.95
N LEU A 58 12.04 18.23 -4.29
CA LEU A 58 12.27 17.08 -5.18
C LEU A 58 13.76 16.79 -5.43
N GLY A 59 14.66 17.52 -4.76
CA GLY A 59 16.10 17.45 -4.99
C GLY A 59 16.49 18.02 -6.37
N VAL A 60 17.72 17.73 -6.79
CA VAL A 60 18.24 18.20 -8.08
C VAL A 60 17.46 17.54 -9.23
N PRO A 61 16.94 18.31 -10.20
CA PRO A 61 16.31 17.74 -11.40
C PRO A 61 17.31 16.95 -12.23
N ILE A 62 17.01 15.67 -12.47
CA ILE A 62 17.83 14.78 -13.30
C ILE A 62 17.25 14.75 -14.71
N THR A 63 17.85 15.53 -15.63
CA THR A 63 17.41 15.64 -17.03
C THR A 63 18.11 14.66 -17.97
N ASP A 64 19.34 14.25 -17.64
CA ASP A 64 20.12 13.26 -18.40
C ASP A 64 20.39 12.02 -17.53
N LYS A 65 19.52 11.02 -17.66
CA LYS A 65 19.63 9.75 -16.93
C LYS A 65 20.82 8.91 -17.40
N GLY A 66 21.37 9.16 -18.60
CA GLY A 66 22.47 8.37 -19.17
C GLY A 66 23.79 8.50 -18.41
N GLN A 67 23.91 9.52 -17.55
CA GLN A 67 25.07 9.74 -16.70
C GLN A 67 25.05 8.94 -15.40
N TYR A 68 23.95 8.22 -15.11
CA TYR A 68 23.76 7.52 -13.83
C TYR A 68 23.88 6.01 -14.01
N GLN A 69 24.53 5.36 -13.04
CA GLN A 69 24.40 3.92 -12.87
C GLN A 69 22.96 3.59 -12.47
N ILE A 70 22.42 2.49 -12.97
CA ILE A 70 21.08 2.04 -12.61
C ILE A 70 21.20 0.89 -11.62
N TYR A 71 20.61 1.08 -10.44
CA TYR A 71 20.44 0.02 -9.46
C TYR A 71 18.97 -0.37 -9.39
N GLN A 72 18.68 -1.66 -9.57
CA GLN A 72 17.35 -2.23 -9.39
C GLN A 72 17.34 -2.97 -8.05
N GLU A 73 16.47 -2.53 -7.14
CA GLU A 73 16.19 -3.23 -5.89
C GLU A 73 15.88 -4.70 -6.20
N LYS A 74 16.55 -5.60 -5.48
CA LYS A 74 16.33 -7.03 -5.66
C LYS A 74 14.87 -7.38 -5.46
N GLU A 75 14.41 -8.25 -6.34
CA GLU A 75 13.06 -8.79 -6.28
C GLU A 75 13.08 -10.31 -6.22
N ASP A 76 12.24 -10.85 -5.35
CA ASP A 76 11.92 -12.26 -5.30
C ASP A 76 10.50 -12.49 -5.81
N ARG A 77 10.33 -13.54 -6.62
CA ARG A 77 9.06 -13.90 -7.23
C ARG A 77 8.63 -15.30 -6.85
N LEU A 78 7.41 -15.41 -6.33
CA LEU A 78 6.77 -16.68 -5.97
C LEU A 78 5.61 -16.99 -6.92
N TYR A 79 5.77 -18.02 -7.75
CA TYR A 79 4.72 -18.47 -8.67
C TYR A 79 3.73 -19.38 -7.95
N LEU A 80 2.47 -18.95 -7.85
CA LEU A 80 1.41 -19.63 -7.10
C LEU A 80 0.16 -19.82 -7.94
N LYS A 81 -0.56 -20.93 -7.70
CA LYS A 81 -1.86 -21.24 -8.33
C LYS A 81 -3.04 -20.52 -7.64
N THR A 82 -2.77 -19.44 -6.92
CA THR A 82 -3.75 -18.65 -6.15
C THR A 82 -4.57 -17.71 -7.03
N CYS A 83 -4.00 -17.20 -8.12
CA CYS A 83 -4.67 -16.38 -9.13
C CYS A 83 -3.87 -16.32 -10.43
N VAL A 84 -4.51 -15.87 -11.52
CA VAL A 84 -3.84 -15.72 -12.84
C VAL A 84 -2.57 -14.86 -12.78
N HIS A 85 -2.60 -13.77 -12.00
CA HIS A 85 -1.47 -12.86 -11.87
C HIS A 85 -0.23 -13.58 -11.33
N ASP A 86 -0.36 -14.28 -10.20
CA ASP A 86 0.77 -14.97 -9.55
C ASP A 86 1.26 -16.15 -10.37
N MET A 87 0.39 -16.80 -11.14
CA MET A 87 0.82 -17.86 -12.07
C MET A 87 1.61 -17.32 -13.27
N THR A 88 1.33 -16.09 -13.70
CA THR A 88 1.89 -15.52 -14.94
C THR A 88 3.13 -14.68 -14.68
N HIS A 89 3.09 -13.85 -13.64
CA HIS A 89 4.12 -12.86 -13.30
C HIS A 89 4.86 -13.16 -12.00
N GLY A 90 4.37 -14.12 -11.21
CA GLY A 90 4.86 -14.34 -9.85
C GLY A 90 4.31 -13.28 -8.88
N CYS A 91 4.03 -13.71 -7.66
CA CYS A 91 3.80 -12.79 -6.56
C CYS A 91 5.15 -12.16 -6.20
N TYR A 92 5.24 -10.83 -6.13
CA TYR A 92 6.38 -10.18 -5.51
C TYR A 92 6.42 -10.63 -4.05
N VAL A 93 7.59 -11.00 -3.50
CA VAL A 93 7.72 -11.45 -2.11
C VAL A 93 8.98 -10.92 -1.44
N ALA A 94 9.63 -9.90 -2.03
CA ALA A 94 10.91 -9.42 -1.56
C ALA A 94 10.84 -8.78 -0.17
N ASP A 95 11.98 -8.81 0.51
CA ASP A 95 12.25 -8.07 1.74
C ASP A 95 13.04 -6.78 1.42
N ALA A 96 13.61 -6.14 2.44
CA ALA A 96 14.55 -5.04 2.21
C ALA A 96 15.85 -5.56 1.55
N ASP A 97 16.40 -4.78 0.63
CA ASP A 97 17.66 -5.04 -0.05
C ASP A 97 18.78 -4.24 0.59
N GLU A 98 19.62 -4.91 1.37
CA GLU A 98 20.75 -4.28 2.06
C GLU A 98 21.81 -3.73 1.10
N ASP A 99 21.89 -4.26 -0.13
CA ASP A 99 22.89 -3.82 -1.10
C ASP A 99 22.60 -2.41 -1.64
N LEU A 100 21.39 -1.86 -1.41
CA LEU A 100 21.10 -0.44 -1.63
C LEU A 100 22.00 0.49 -0.79
N TYR A 101 22.58 -0.01 0.31
CA TYR A 101 23.53 0.75 1.13
C TYR A 101 25.00 0.54 0.71
N ASN A 102 25.25 -0.23 -0.34
CA ASN A 102 26.57 -0.48 -0.92
C ASN A 102 26.73 0.18 -2.29
N ILE A 103 25.76 0.98 -2.74
CA ILE A 103 25.82 1.69 -4.02
C ILE A 103 26.69 2.94 -3.92
N GLY A 104 27.35 3.27 -5.03
CA GLY A 104 28.18 4.47 -5.13
C GLY A 104 27.37 5.71 -5.52
N ASP A 105 28.07 6.85 -5.50
CA ASP A 105 27.51 8.10 -6.00
C ASP A 105 27.14 8.01 -7.49
N GLN A 106 26.26 8.91 -7.95
CA GLN A 106 25.79 8.95 -9.34
C GLN A 106 25.00 7.69 -9.74
N THR A 107 24.09 7.26 -8.85
CA THR A 107 23.22 6.09 -9.03
C THR A 107 21.73 6.47 -9.00
N LEU A 108 20.95 5.98 -9.96
CA LEU A 108 19.49 5.99 -9.90
C LEU A 108 18.98 4.64 -9.38
N ILE A 109 18.19 4.69 -8.31
CA ILE A 109 17.56 3.51 -7.73
C ILE A 109 16.11 3.36 -8.20
N TYR A 110 15.75 2.13 -8.54
CA TYR A 110 14.43 1.71 -8.96
C TYR A 110 14.02 0.46 -8.19
N GLY A 111 12.72 0.26 -8.01
CA GLY A 111 12.21 -0.88 -7.24
C GLY A 111 10.82 -0.64 -6.70
N ASN A 112 10.41 -1.50 -5.78
CA ASN A 112 9.22 -1.27 -4.98
C ASN A 112 9.52 -0.21 -3.91
N LEU A 113 10.70 -0.29 -3.29
CA LEU A 113 11.27 0.66 -2.34
C LEU A 113 10.33 0.96 -1.17
N GLN A 114 9.53 -0.01 -0.73
CA GLN A 114 8.50 0.20 0.30
C GLN A 114 8.91 -0.27 1.69
N ALA A 115 10.13 -0.78 1.86
CA ALA A 115 10.56 -1.32 3.13
C ALA A 115 10.76 -0.18 4.14
N GLU A 116 10.09 -0.27 5.30
CA GLU A 116 10.21 0.73 6.35
C GLU A 116 11.66 0.98 6.76
N LYS A 117 12.50 -0.07 6.69
CA LYS A 117 13.92 0.00 7.01
C LYS A 117 14.65 1.14 6.29
N TYR A 118 14.25 1.47 5.05
CA TYR A 118 14.91 2.51 4.27
C TYR A 118 14.71 3.93 4.81
N PHE A 119 13.67 4.17 5.60
CA PHE A 119 13.28 5.52 6.01
C PHE A 119 12.85 5.67 7.47
N ARG A 120 12.72 4.56 8.22
CA ARG A 120 12.26 4.56 9.62
C ARG A 120 13.11 5.48 10.51
N ALA A 121 14.43 5.44 10.34
CA ALA A 121 15.37 6.26 11.13
C ALA A 121 15.17 7.78 10.91
N HIS A 122 14.52 8.17 9.81
CA HIS A 122 14.31 9.56 9.41
C HIS A 122 12.85 10.02 9.54
N LYS A 123 12.03 9.36 10.37
CA LYS A 123 10.59 9.63 10.49
C LYS A 123 10.24 11.12 10.62
N GLU A 124 10.91 11.86 11.48
CA GLU A 124 10.63 13.30 11.66
C GLU A 124 10.99 14.13 10.42
N ALA A 125 12.06 13.78 9.71
CA ALA A 125 12.38 14.44 8.44
C ALA A 125 11.33 14.12 7.37
N VAL A 126 10.85 12.87 7.30
CA VAL A 126 9.78 12.46 6.39
C VAL A 126 8.48 13.22 6.67
N LYS A 127 8.14 13.45 7.95
CA LYS A 127 6.99 14.27 8.33
C LYS A 127 7.09 15.71 7.81
N GLU A 128 8.28 16.32 7.88
CA GLU A 128 8.48 17.67 7.36
C GLU A 128 8.46 17.70 5.81
N TRP A 129 9.08 16.72 5.14
CA TRP A 129 9.08 16.66 3.67
C TRP A 129 7.70 16.43 3.06
N LEU A 130 6.83 15.70 3.77
CA LEU A 130 5.46 15.40 3.33
C LEU A 130 4.41 16.25 4.07
N LYS A 131 4.81 17.42 4.57
CA LYS A 131 3.94 18.31 5.30
C LYS A 131 2.88 18.91 4.39
N VAL A 132 1.63 18.76 4.79
CA VAL A 132 0.48 19.38 4.11
C VAL A 132 0.49 20.88 4.40
N LYS A 133 0.27 21.70 3.37
CA LYS A 133 0.16 23.15 3.54
C LYS A 133 -1.05 23.50 4.40
N LYS A 134 -0.94 24.55 5.20
CA LYS A 134 -1.95 24.92 6.21
C LYS A 134 -3.35 25.11 5.62
N GLU A 135 -3.46 25.64 4.41
CA GLU A 135 -4.71 25.88 3.69
C GLU A 135 -5.40 24.61 3.18
N TYR A 136 -4.69 23.49 3.10
CA TYR A 136 -5.23 22.18 2.73
C TYR A 136 -5.38 21.24 3.94
N ASP A 137 -4.72 21.52 5.06
CA ASP A 137 -4.85 20.73 6.28
C ASP A 137 -6.23 20.92 6.91
N SER A 138 -6.79 19.85 7.47
CA SER A 138 -8.16 19.82 7.97
C SER A 138 -8.34 18.74 9.03
N TYR A 139 -9.00 19.12 10.12
CA TYR A 139 -9.36 18.24 11.23
C TYR A 139 -10.86 17.96 11.26
N GLN A 140 -11.58 18.22 10.16
CA GLN A 140 -13.04 18.05 10.05
C GLN A 140 -13.53 16.67 10.52
N TYR A 141 -12.74 15.62 10.24
CA TYR A 141 -13.05 14.24 10.59
C TYR A 141 -12.14 13.67 11.69
N THR A 142 -11.43 14.54 12.41
CA THR A 142 -10.67 14.15 13.61
C THR A 142 -11.62 14.14 14.79
N LYS A 143 -12.16 12.96 15.12
CA LYS A 143 -13.07 12.79 16.26
C LYS A 143 -12.67 11.61 17.13
N ASP A 144 -13.05 11.70 18.39
CA ASP A 144 -12.69 10.70 19.38
C ASP A 144 -13.31 9.33 19.14
N ASN A 145 -14.52 9.29 18.59
CA ASN A 145 -15.26 8.06 18.33
C ASN A 145 -15.41 7.75 16.83
N LEU A 146 -14.64 8.39 15.94
CA LEU A 146 -14.73 8.15 14.50
C LEU A 146 -13.54 7.33 13.98
N CYS A 147 -13.87 6.23 13.31
CA CYS A 147 -12.93 5.44 12.54
C CYS A 147 -13.08 5.71 11.04
N ILE A 148 -11.96 6.07 10.40
CA ILE A 148 -11.87 6.24 8.96
C ILE A 148 -11.51 4.90 8.32
N ILE A 149 -12.29 4.49 7.32
CA ILE A 149 -12.09 3.28 6.54
C ILE A 149 -11.58 3.69 5.15
N ASN A 150 -10.31 3.44 4.85
CA ASN A 150 -9.77 3.64 3.52
C ASN A 150 -10.07 2.41 2.64
N ILE A 151 -11.03 2.52 1.72
CA ILE A 151 -11.30 1.47 0.73
C ILE A 151 -10.63 1.87 -0.58
N ARG A 152 -9.80 0.98 -1.14
CA ARG A 152 -9.26 1.11 -2.49
C ARG A 152 -10.15 0.35 -3.46
N GLY A 153 -10.82 1.09 -4.35
CA GLY A 153 -11.59 0.53 -5.45
C GLY A 153 -10.81 0.54 -6.76
N GLY A 154 -11.43 1.04 -7.82
CA GLY A 154 -10.79 1.18 -9.13
C GLY A 154 -10.32 -0.16 -9.71
N GLU A 155 -9.04 -0.22 -10.09
CA GLU A 155 -8.42 -1.40 -10.69
C GLU A 155 -8.42 -2.63 -9.78
N TYR A 156 -8.58 -2.44 -8.46
CA TYR A 156 -8.60 -3.56 -7.51
C TYR A 156 -9.90 -4.36 -7.67
N THR A 157 -11.02 -3.71 -7.98
CA THR A 157 -12.37 -4.32 -7.93
C THR A 157 -12.55 -5.53 -8.84
N GLY A 158 -11.75 -5.64 -9.90
CA GLY A 158 -11.74 -6.79 -10.82
C GLY A 158 -10.84 -7.95 -10.38
N ASN A 159 -10.02 -7.78 -9.34
CA ASN A 159 -9.04 -8.76 -8.88
C ASN A 159 -9.43 -9.34 -7.52
N ARG A 160 -9.95 -10.57 -7.52
CA ARG A 160 -10.39 -11.26 -6.30
C ARG A 160 -9.28 -11.57 -5.30
N ALA A 161 -8.04 -11.76 -5.75
CA ALA A 161 -6.92 -12.00 -4.85
C ALA A 161 -6.51 -10.74 -4.09
N LEU A 162 -6.70 -9.57 -4.72
CA LEU A 162 -6.26 -8.26 -4.23
C LEU A 162 -7.38 -7.48 -3.50
N PHE A 163 -8.61 -7.53 -3.99
CA PHE A 163 -9.73 -6.75 -3.48
C PHE A 163 -10.30 -7.31 -2.17
N LEU A 164 -10.12 -6.56 -1.09
CA LEU A 164 -10.51 -6.99 0.26
C LEU A 164 -12.02 -7.25 0.36
N ARG A 165 -12.39 -8.43 0.86
CA ARG A 165 -13.79 -8.85 0.96
C ARG A 165 -14.48 -8.16 2.12
N ARG A 166 -15.82 -8.04 2.04
CA ARG A 166 -16.70 -7.48 3.10
C ARG A 166 -16.35 -8.01 4.50
N LYS A 167 -16.02 -9.29 4.64
CA LYS A 167 -15.67 -9.90 5.93
C LYS A 167 -14.49 -9.19 6.61
N TYR A 168 -13.42 -8.86 5.89
CA TYR A 168 -12.26 -8.15 6.44
C TYR A 168 -12.70 -6.85 7.12
N TRP A 169 -13.50 -6.04 6.41
CA TRP A 169 -13.99 -4.77 6.90
C TRP A 169 -14.90 -4.91 8.12
N LEU A 170 -15.84 -5.86 8.09
CA LEU A 170 -16.75 -6.09 9.22
C LEU A 170 -16.01 -6.59 10.47
N ASP A 171 -15.04 -7.49 10.31
CA ASP A 171 -14.22 -7.96 11.42
C ASP A 171 -13.36 -6.81 11.99
N ALA A 172 -12.83 -5.92 11.12
CA ALA A 172 -12.06 -4.76 11.55
C ALA A 172 -12.92 -3.73 12.28
N MET A 173 -14.14 -3.47 11.80
CA MET A 173 -15.12 -2.64 12.50
C MET A 173 -15.48 -3.22 13.86
N LYS A 174 -15.64 -4.55 13.97
CA LYS A 174 -15.87 -5.22 15.26
C LYS A 174 -14.67 -5.03 16.21
N ASN A 175 -13.44 -5.16 15.71
CA ASN A 175 -12.23 -4.92 16.49
C ASN A 175 -12.09 -3.45 16.93
N MET A 176 -12.48 -2.48 16.11
CA MET A 176 -12.53 -1.08 16.54
C MET A 176 -13.61 -0.85 17.61
N ARG A 177 -14.78 -1.49 17.48
CA ARG A 177 -15.85 -1.43 18.48
C ARG A 177 -15.49 -2.09 19.82
N SER A 178 -14.59 -3.07 19.83
CA SER A 178 -14.10 -3.65 21.09
C SER A 178 -13.11 -2.73 21.81
N ILE A 179 -12.49 -1.79 21.11
CA ILE A 179 -11.71 -0.70 21.75
C ILE A 179 -12.67 0.36 22.31
N ARG A 180 -13.72 0.69 21.54
CA ARG A 180 -14.68 1.73 21.89
C ARG A 180 -16.07 1.39 21.40
N ALA A 181 -17.03 1.21 22.30
CA ALA A 181 -18.37 0.72 21.96
C ALA A 181 -19.19 1.69 21.08
N ASP A 182 -19.00 3.01 21.26
CA ASP A 182 -19.67 4.08 20.51
C ASP A 182 -18.97 4.44 19.18
N MET A 183 -18.10 3.55 18.65
CA MET A 183 -17.35 3.81 17.42
C MET A 183 -18.26 3.97 16.19
N GLU A 184 -18.15 5.13 15.57
CA GLU A 184 -18.70 5.49 14.27
C GLU A 184 -17.71 5.18 13.14
N PHE A 185 -18.22 5.04 11.91
CA PHE A 185 -17.40 4.69 10.76
C PHE A 185 -17.75 5.56 9.55
N MET A 186 -16.71 6.06 8.88
CA MET A 186 -16.83 6.77 7.62
C MET A 186 -15.82 6.20 6.62
N ILE A 187 -16.23 6.09 5.36
CA ILE A 187 -15.38 5.59 4.28
C ILE A 187 -14.70 6.76 3.56
N VAL A 188 -13.41 6.61 3.29
CA VAL A 188 -12.65 7.41 2.31
C VAL A 188 -12.26 6.47 1.18
N THR A 189 -12.63 6.80 -0.07
CA THR A 189 -12.48 5.89 -1.21
C THR A 189 -12.37 6.65 -2.51
N ASP A 190 -11.65 6.08 -3.47
CA ASP A 190 -11.64 6.51 -4.87
C ASP A 190 -12.81 5.93 -5.69
N ASP A 191 -13.58 5.00 -5.10
CA ASP A 191 -14.72 4.34 -5.75
C ASP A 191 -15.91 4.20 -4.79
N VAL A 192 -16.79 5.21 -4.81
CA VAL A 192 -18.02 5.26 -4.00
C VAL A 192 -18.94 4.08 -4.31
N LYS A 193 -19.02 3.66 -5.58
CA LYS A 193 -19.90 2.55 -6.00
C LYS A 193 -19.40 1.22 -5.46
N ALA A 194 -18.09 0.96 -5.49
CA ALA A 194 -17.51 -0.24 -4.90
C ALA A 194 -17.64 -0.22 -3.37
N ALA A 195 -17.35 0.91 -2.72
CA ALA A 195 -17.50 1.06 -1.28
C ALA A 195 -18.95 0.77 -0.82
N GLY A 196 -19.95 1.39 -1.46
CA GLY A 196 -21.37 1.16 -1.14
C GLY A 196 -21.84 -0.29 -1.41
N ARG A 197 -21.18 -1.02 -2.30
CA ARG A 197 -21.41 -2.47 -2.47
C ARG A 197 -20.82 -3.28 -1.31
N ILE A 198 -19.63 -2.93 -0.85
CA ILE A 198 -18.94 -3.67 0.21
C ILE A 198 -19.54 -3.36 1.58
N LEU A 199 -19.83 -2.09 1.87
CA LEU A 199 -20.31 -1.56 3.15
C LEU A 199 -21.48 -0.57 2.91
N PRO A 200 -22.69 -1.06 2.60
CA PRO A 200 -23.84 -0.19 2.40
C PRO A 200 -24.23 0.51 3.71
N GLY A 201 -24.72 1.75 3.59
CA GLY A 201 -25.26 2.54 4.71
C GLY A 201 -24.22 3.36 5.49
N LEU A 202 -22.92 3.19 5.24
CA LEU A 202 -21.90 4.05 5.84
C LEU A 202 -21.74 5.36 5.05
N ALA A 203 -21.47 6.45 5.76
CA ALA A 203 -21.11 7.71 5.14
C ALA A 203 -19.84 7.54 4.29
N VAL A 204 -19.82 8.12 3.10
CA VAL A 204 -18.69 8.07 2.18
C VAL A 204 -18.24 9.49 1.90
N SER A 205 -16.99 9.79 2.26
CA SER A 205 -16.26 10.95 1.76
C SER A 205 -15.50 10.53 0.52
N HIS A 206 -15.71 11.25 -0.58
CA HIS A 206 -14.88 11.15 -1.77
C HIS A 206 -14.45 12.57 -2.12
N GLY A 207 -13.23 12.91 -1.72
CA GLY A 207 -12.68 14.24 -1.92
C GLY A 207 -11.75 14.33 -3.12
N GLU A 208 -11.21 15.53 -3.36
CA GLU A 208 -9.99 15.64 -4.14
C GLU A 208 -8.82 14.98 -3.38
N LEU A 209 -7.74 14.64 -4.10
CA LEU A 209 -6.56 13.95 -3.58
C LEU A 209 -6.08 14.45 -2.20
N ALA A 210 -6.02 15.77 -2.02
CA ALA A 210 -5.61 16.40 -0.76
C ALA A 210 -6.57 16.07 0.40
N GLN A 211 -7.88 16.13 0.16
CA GLN A 211 -8.89 15.86 1.19
C GLN A 211 -8.85 14.41 1.65
N ASP A 212 -8.72 13.46 0.72
CA ASP A 212 -8.59 12.04 1.06
C ASP A 212 -7.30 11.78 1.86
N TYR A 213 -6.18 12.39 1.44
CA TYR A 213 -4.90 12.28 2.17
C TYR A 213 -5.00 12.82 3.59
N VAL A 214 -5.53 14.03 3.75
CA VAL A 214 -5.65 14.74 5.04
C VAL A 214 -6.64 14.04 5.97
N THR A 215 -7.75 13.52 5.44
CA THR A 215 -8.72 12.75 6.23
C THR A 215 -8.09 11.49 6.83
N ILE A 216 -7.20 10.83 6.09
CA ILE A 216 -6.44 9.68 6.62
C ILE A 216 -5.37 10.15 7.61
N LYS A 217 -4.59 11.19 7.26
CA LYS A 217 -3.50 11.74 8.10
C LYS A 217 -3.98 12.14 9.48
N ASN A 218 -5.12 12.81 9.57
CA ASN A 218 -5.64 13.37 10.82
C ASN A 218 -6.70 12.47 11.48
N ALA A 219 -6.88 11.23 11.02
CA ALA A 219 -7.76 10.27 11.67
C ALA A 219 -7.21 9.82 13.03
N ARG A 220 -8.10 9.49 13.97
CA ARG A 220 -7.72 8.84 15.23
C ARG A 220 -7.75 7.31 15.14
N TYR A 221 -8.66 6.75 14.37
CA TYR A 221 -8.77 5.31 14.14
C TYR A 221 -8.83 5.04 12.64
N LEU A 222 -8.03 4.07 12.18
CA LEU A 222 -7.89 3.74 10.76
C LEU A 222 -8.11 2.26 10.50
N ILE A 223 -8.94 1.95 9.51
CA ILE A 223 -8.98 0.64 8.85
C ILE A 223 -8.51 0.85 7.41
N LEU A 224 -7.39 0.25 7.05
CA LEU A 224 -6.72 0.49 5.77
C LEU A 224 -7.00 -0.60 4.74
N SER A 225 -6.83 -0.24 3.47
CA SER A 225 -6.78 -1.18 2.35
C SER A 225 -5.36 -1.70 2.10
N ASN A 226 -5.18 -2.58 1.11
CA ASN A 226 -3.87 -3.00 0.61
C ASN A 226 -3.21 -1.93 -0.32
N SER A 227 -3.51 -0.64 -0.16
CA SER A 227 -3.03 0.42 -1.04
C SER A 227 -1.89 1.21 -0.40
N SER A 228 -0.79 1.39 -1.13
CA SER A 228 0.32 2.25 -0.71
C SER A 228 -0.11 3.72 -0.50
N PHE A 229 -1.21 4.16 -1.11
CA PHE A 229 -1.72 5.54 -0.95
C PHE A 229 -1.93 5.92 0.52
N ALA A 230 -2.48 5.01 1.31
CA ALA A 230 -2.81 5.29 2.71
C ALA A 230 -1.61 5.16 3.66
N PHE A 231 -0.46 4.68 3.19
CA PHE A 231 0.70 4.42 4.05
C PHE A 231 1.26 5.71 4.65
N PHE A 232 1.76 6.64 3.83
CA PHE A 232 2.39 7.87 4.32
C PHE A 232 1.47 8.76 5.17
N PRO A 233 0.18 9.00 4.84
CA PRO A 233 -0.68 9.75 5.74
C PRO A 233 -0.84 9.05 7.09
N ALA A 234 -0.96 7.72 7.13
CA ALA A 234 -1.03 6.98 8.38
C ALA A 234 0.32 6.99 9.15
N TYR A 235 1.44 6.83 8.45
CA TYR A 235 2.80 6.78 9.01
C TYR A 235 3.24 8.12 9.62
N THR A 236 2.87 9.22 8.97
CA THR A 236 3.18 10.60 9.40
C THR A 236 2.12 11.20 10.32
N SER A 237 1.04 10.46 10.62
CA SER A 237 -0.04 10.92 11.49
C SER A 237 0.46 11.23 12.91
N GLU A 238 -0.02 12.34 13.45
CA GLU A 238 0.20 12.75 14.84
C GLU A 238 -1.03 12.51 15.72
N THR A 239 -2.16 12.12 15.12
CA THR A 239 -3.45 11.94 15.80
C THR A 239 -3.85 10.49 15.95
N VAL A 240 -3.24 9.59 15.16
CA VAL A 240 -3.66 8.19 15.10
C VAL A 240 -3.39 7.45 16.40
N VAL A 241 -4.40 6.71 16.84
CA VAL A 241 -4.40 5.86 18.04
C VAL A 241 -4.33 4.39 17.66
N LYS A 242 -5.06 3.96 16.63
CA LYS A 242 -5.08 2.57 16.17
C LYS A 242 -5.20 2.48 14.66
N ILE A 243 -4.36 1.64 14.07
CA ILE A 243 -4.40 1.26 12.66
C ILE A 243 -4.65 -0.24 12.56
N ILE A 244 -5.66 -0.63 11.79
CA ILE A 244 -5.87 -2.01 11.34
C ILE A 244 -5.60 -2.07 9.84
N ALA A 245 -4.64 -2.89 9.45
CA ALA A 245 -4.27 -3.19 8.08
C ALA A 245 -4.51 -4.67 7.77
N PRO A 246 -4.66 -5.04 6.49
CA PRO A 246 -4.80 -6.44 6.10
C PRO A 246 -3.49 -7.22 6.27
N LYS A 247 -3.52 -8.34 7.00
CA LYS A 247 -2.41 -9.29 7.03
C LYS A 247 -2.21 -9.91 5.65
N TYR A 248 -0.95 -10.17 5.28
CA TYR A 248 -0.54 -10.58 3.93
C TYR A 248 -0.91 -9.53 2.89
N TRP A 249 -0.40 -8.31 3.07
CA TRP A 249 -0.70 -7.16 2.22
C TRP A 249 -0.73 -7.56 0.72
N ALA A 250 -1.72 -7.06 -0.01
CA ALA A 250 -2.08 -7.40 -1.40
C ALA A 250 -2.54 -8.86 -1.68
N ARG A 251 -2.39 -9.81 -0.75
CA ARG A 251 -2.81 -11.22 -0.89
C ARG A 251 -3.60 -11.77 0.29
N HIS A 252 -4.17 -10.89 1.12
CA HIS A 252 -4.99 -11.22 2.27
C HIS A 252 -6.04 -12.31 1.99
N ASN A 253 -6.66 -12.29 0.81
CA ASN A 253 -7.74 -13.21 0.46
C ASN A 253 -7.27 -14.64 0.13
N VAL A 254 -6.01 -14.82 -0.27
CA VAL A 254 -5.52 -16.06 -0.90
C VAL A 254 -4.22 -16.59 -0.31
N SER A 255 -3.50 -15.80 0.48
CA SER A 255 -2.25 -16.24 1.11
C SER A 255 -2.46 -17.40 2.07
N ASP A 256 -1.61 -18.41 2.01
CA ASP A 256 -1.53 -19.53 2.97
C ASP A 256 -0.45 -19.31 4.04
N GLY A 257 0.17 -18.13 4.07
CA GLY A 257 1.24 -17.76 5.00
C GLY A 257 2.29 -16.83 4.40
N TYR A 258 2.37 -16.74 3.06
CA TYR A 258 3.28 -15.80 2.41
C TYR A 258 2.80 -14.35 2.46
N TRP A 259 3.74 -13.42 2.42
CA TRP A 259 3.47 -12.00 2.18
C TRP A 259 3.73 -11.66 0.72
N ALA A 260 2.86 -10.86 0.09
CA ALA A 260 3.13 -10.35 -1.27
C ALA A 260 4.22 -9.25 -1.30
N SER A 261 4.83 -8.98 -0.16
CA SER A 261 6.03 -8.19 0.06
C SER A 261 6.28 -8.19 1.56
N GLY A 262 7.45 -8.67 2.00
CA GLY A 262 7.86 -8.51 3.40
C GLY A 262 8.10 -7.03 3.77
N GLN A 263 8.33 -6.18 2.75
CA GLN A 263 8.46 -4.73 2.89
C GLN A 263 7.19 -4.06 3.44
N ASN A 264 6.01 -4.67 3.29
CA ASN A 264 4.74 -4.09 3.73
C ASN A 264 4.36 -4.46 5.18
N ILE A 265 5.32 -4.94 5.98
CA ILE A 265 5.16 -5.22 7.42
C ILE A 265 5.75 -4.08 8.25
N TYR A 266 4.93 -3.05 8.44
CA TYR A 266 5.19 -1.80 9.12
C TYR A 266 4.97 -1.85 10.62
N GLU A 267 5.76 -1.06 11.32
CA GLU A 267 5.68 -0.89 12.76
C GLU A 267 4.54 0.05 13.15
N GLY A 268 3.96 -0.17 14.34
CA GLY A 268 2.79 0.57 14.80
C GLY A 268 1.46 0.15 14.14
N PHE A 269 1.49 -0.71 13.14
CA PHE A 269 0.29 -1.23 12.48
C PHE A 269 -0.16 -2.54 13.15
N SER A 270 -1.47 -2.76 13.23
CA SER A 270 -2.04 -4.05 13.60
C SER A 270 -2.58 -4.75 12.35
N TYR A 271 -2.18 -5.98 12.12
CA TYR A 271 -2.50 -6.77 10.94
C TYR A 271 -3.61 -7.75 11.23
N GLN A 272 -4.73 -7.63 10.54
CA GLN A 272 -5.88 -8.51 10.70
C GLN A 272 -5.82 -9.68 9.71
N ASP A 273 -5.96 -10.91 10.20
CA ASP A 273 -6.10 -12.10 9.36
C ASP A 273 -7.55 -12.32 8.88
N ARG A 274 -7.77 -13.40 8.12
CA ARG A 274 -9.10 -13.74 7.57
C ARG A 274 -10.11 -14.20 8.63
N GLN A 275 -9.66 -14.45 9.86
CA GLN A 275 -10.50 -14.85 10.99
C GLN A 275 -10.82 -13.65 11.90
N GLY A 276 -10.28 -12.46 11.60
CA GLY A 276 -10.47 -11.26 12.41
C GLY A 276 -9.48 -11.12 13.57
N ARG A 277 -8.46 -12.00 13.66
CA ARG A 277 -7.42 -11.91 14.70
C ARG A 277 -6.41 -10.84 14.32
N LEU A 278 -5.97 -10.06 15.31
CA LEU A 278 -4.98 -8.99 15.13
C LEU A 278 -3.59 -9.48 15.53
N PHE A 279 -2.59 -9.10 14.73
CA PHE A 279 -1.18 -9.39 14.94
C PHE A 279 -0.40 -8.08 14.88
N ASN A 280 0.69 -7.95 15.61
CA ASN A 280 1.62 -6.83 15.45
C ASN A 280 2.63 -7.12 14.31
N GLY A 281 3.45 -6.12 13.96
CA GLY A 281 4.46 -6.24 12.92
C GLY A 281 5.53 -7.30 13.23
N GLU A 282 5.93 -7.47 14.49
CA GLU A 282 6.92 -8.46 14.90
C GLU A 282 6.42 -9.89 14.71
N GLU A 283 5.18 -10.17 15.13
CA GLU A 283 4.53 -11.47 14.92
C GLU A 283 4.44 -11.79 13.43
N CYS A 284 4.06 -10.82 12.61
CA CYS A 284 3.98 -10.97 11.16
C CYS A 284 5.34 -11.26 10.52
N ARG A 285 6.40 -10.55 10.93
CA ARG A 285 7.77 -10.81 10.45
C ARG A 285 8.24 -12.20 10.86
N ARG A 286 8.02 -12.61 12.12
CA ARG A 286 8.39 -13.96 12.59
C ARG A 286 7.67 -15.06 11.81
N GLU A 287 6.37 -14.89 11.57
CA GLU A 287 5.62 -15.84 10.75
C GLU A 287 6.12 -15.88 9.30
N TRP A 288 6.46 -14.73 8.73
CA TRP A 288 7.04 -14.63 7.39
C TRP A 288 8.40 -15.35 7.29
N GLU A 289 9.32 -15.11 8.23
CA GLU A 289 10.60 -15.83 8.31
C GLU A 289 10.43 -17.34 8.43
N ASN A 290 9.47 -17.78 9.25
CA ASN A 290 9.16 -19.20 9.40
C ASN A 290 8.56 -19.80 8.14
N TYR A 291 7.70 -19.05 7.44
CA TYR A 291 7.17 -19.46 6.14
C TYR A 291 8.31 -19.62 5.13
N LYS A 292 9.26 -18.66 5.07
CA LYS A 292 10.38 -18.72 4.15
C LYS A 292 11.28 -19.95 4.34
N LYS A 293 11.50 -20.37 5.59
CA LYS A 293 12.28 -21.57 5.92
C LYS A 293 11.61 -22.89 5.53
N ARG A 294 10.27 -22.91 5.48
CA ARG A 294 9.47 -24.13 5.21
C ARG A 294 9.14 -24.28 3.74
N ALA A 295 8.97 -23.18 3.04
CA ALA A 295 8.71 -23.20 1.62
C ALA A 295 9.99 -23.61 0.89
N ASN A 296 9.97 -24.76 0.19
CA ASN A 296 10.93 -25.03 -0.89
C ASN A 296 10.63 -24.06 -2.04
N PHE A 297 11.00 -22.79 -1.87
CA PHE A 297 10.86 -21.80 -2.92
C PHE A 297 11.81 -22.16 -4.04
N THR A 298 11.26 -22.59 -5.18
CA THR A 298 11.96 -22.38 -6.44
C THR A 298 11.61 -20.95 -6.86
N LEU A 299 12.40 -19.99 -6.37
CA LEU A 299 12.29 -18.58 -6.75
C LEU A 299 12.60 -18.45 -8.25
N GLY A 300 11.89 -17.56 -8.93
CA GLY A 300 12.22 -17.14 -10.30
C GLY A 300 11.87 -18.13 -11.43
N GLU A 301 11.47 -19.37 -11.14
CA GLU A 301 11.08 -20.31 -12.20
C GLU A 301 9.57 -20.26 -12.49
N LYS A 302 9.22 -19.93 -13.73
CA LYS A 302 7.83 -19.96 -14.20
C LYS A 302 7.35 -21.41 -14.30
N LYS A 303 6.47 -21.81 -13.38
CA LYS A 303 6.03 -23.21 -13.24
C LYS A 303 4.82 -23.62 -14.08
N TYR A 304 4.00 -22.68 -14.54
CA TYR A 304 2.66 -23.00 -15.05
C TYR A 304 2.52 -22.83 -16.56
N THR A 305 1.85 -23.79 -17.18
CA THR A 305 1.53 -23.78 -18.61
C THR A 305 0.41 -22.78 -18.93
N GLN A 306 0.33 -22.33 -20.18
CA GLN A 306 -0.75 -21.44 -20.65
C GLN A 306 -2.15 -22.04 -20.44
N GLN A 307 -2.28 -23.36 -20.59
CA GLN A 307 -3.55 -24.06 -20.36
C GLN A 307 -3.97 -24.00 -18.88
N GLU A 308 -3.02 -24.18 -17.96
CA GLU A 308 -3.29 -24.06 -16.53
C GLU A 308 -3.68 -22.65 -16.12
N VAL A 309 -2.99 -21.63 -16.66
CA VAL A 309 -3.32 -20.22 -16.44
C VAL A 309 -4.73 -19.92 -16.94
N LYS A 310 -5.10 -20.39 -18.15
CA LYS A 310 -6.45 -20.23 -18.69
C LYS A 310 -7.51 -20.88 -17.81
N ARG A 311 -7.25 -22.09 -17.30
CA ARG A 311 -8.15 -22.79 -16.38
C ARG A 311 -8.29 -22.04 -15.05
N GLN A 312 -7.21 -21.45 -14.53
CA GLN A 312 -7.30 -20.60 -13.34
C GLN A 312 -8.11 -19.34 -13.61
N GLY A 313 -7.96 -18.71 -14.78
CA GLY A 313 -8.76 -17.54 -15.16
C GLY A 313 -10.26 -17.83 -15.23
N GLN A 314 -10.65 -19.02 -15.68
CA GLN A 314 -12.06 -19.47 -15.63
C GLN A 314 -12.56 -19.60 -14.19
N LYS A 315 -11.74 -20.18 -13.29
CA LYS A 315 -12.07 -20.28 -11.85
C LYS A 315 -12.19 -18.90 -11.20
N ASP A 316 -11.23 -18.01 -11.44
CA ASP A 316 -11.22 -16.66 -10.88
C ASP A 316 -12.48 -15.88 -11.30
N ARG A 317 -12.89 -16.00 -12.56
CA ARG A 317 -14.15 -15.42 -13.09
C ARG A 317 -15.39 -16.02 -12.44
N ALA A 318 -15.47 -17.35 -12.32
CA ALA A 318 -16.60 -18.01 -11.69
C ALA A 318 -16.77 -17.57 -10.23
N LEU A 319 -15.65 -17.51 -9.49
CA LEU A 319 -15.62 -17.07 -8.10
C LEU A 319 -15.98 -15.59 -7.94
N TYR A 320 -15.51 -14.72 -8.85
CA TYR A 320 -15.90 -13.31 -8.87
C TYR A 320 -17.43 -13.14 -9.04
N TRP A 321 -18.04 -13.89 -9.97
CA TRP A 321 -19.49 -13.84 -10.16
C TRP A 321 -20.26 -14.41 -8.97
N ALA A 322 -19.78 -15.50 -8.37
CA ALA A 322 -20.37 -16.06 -7.15
C ALA A 322 -20.38 -15.02 -6.00
N ASP A 323 -19.25 -14.34 -5.78
CA ASP A 323 -19.13 -13.29 -4.75
C ASP A 323 -20.07 -12.11 -5.06
N LYS A 324 -20.19 -11.72 -6.34
CA LYS A 324 -21.08 -10.62 -6.78
C LYS A 324 -22.56 -10.96 -6.60
N VAL A 325 -22.97 -12.19 -6.89
CA VAL A 325 -24.36 -12.67 -6.69
C VAL A 325 -24.68 -12.75 -5.20
N ALA A 326 -23.81 -13.37 -4.40
CA ALA A 326 -23.98 -13.43 -2.95
C ALA A 326 -24.10 -12.04 -2.31
N GLY A 327 -23.30 -11.07 -2.78
CA GLY A 327 -23.38 -9.68 -2.36
C GLY A 327 -24.65 -8.94 -2.82
N ARG A 328 -25.32 -9.37 -3.91
CA ARG A 328 -26.62 -8.83 -4.33
C ARG A 328 -27.75 -9.38 -3.45
N LEU A 329 -27.75 -10.68 -3.18
CA LEU A 329 -28.76 -11.32 -2.32
C LEU A 329 -28.74 -10.75 -0.89
N LYS A 330 -27.54 -10.57 -0.31
CA LYS A 330 -27.37 -9.95 1.01
C LYS A 330 -27.73 -8.45 1.11
N ARG A 331 -28.10 -7.81 0.00
CA ARG A 331 -28.60 -6.41 -0.02
C ARG A 331 -30.12 -6.36 -0.19
N MET A 332 -30.74 -7.46 -0.59
CA MET A 332 -32.20 -7.58 -0.70
C MET A 332 -32.83 -8.11 0.59
N LEU A 333 -32.01 -8.75 1.43
CA LEU A 333 -32.25 -9.05 2.85
C LEU A 333 -31.62 -7.94 3.68
#